data_AF-A0A850UF45-F1
#
_entry.id   AF-A0A850UF45-F1
#
_cell.length_a   1.000
_cell.length_b   1.000
_cell.length_c   1.000
_cell.angle_alpha   90.00
_cell.angle_beta   90.00
_cell.angle_gamma   90.00
#
_symmetry.space_group_name_H-M   'P 1'
#
loop_
_entity.id
_entity.type
_entity.pdbx_description
1 polymer ?
#
loop_
_entity_poly.entity_id
_entity_poly.type
_entity_poly.pdbx_seq_one_letter_code
_entity_poly.pdbx_strand_id
1 'polypeptide(L)'
;ASAGTMASGWSCWVLLLLLPTLACTRGPGPVLVNRPFVTIWNIPTERCAKKYNVNLNLEVFDVLANDQQSFIGQDITLFYSENLGLFPYYTSTGVPVNGGLPQNASLKAHLHEATQDIKVTLPSPAYGGLAVIDWEKWRPLWIRNWASMDIYRQKSEELVQQQHPQWPPKLVEETAKKEFERSAHAFMGQTLQLGETLRPDGYWGFYGFPNCYNNNFNSVPYTGMCPAVEQQRNKELRWLWESSQALYPSIYLPTCLNGTNKVLAYVRHRVAEAFAIQHNINSSGIPVLPYSQIAFDRTVDFLSQEDLMNTIGESAAQGAAGIVLWG
;
A
#
# COMPACT_ATOMS: atom_id res chain seq x y z
N ALA A 1 -33.25 57.67 47.06
CA ALA A 1 -32.08 57.12 46.35
C ALA A 1 -32.37 55.68 45.97
N SER A 2 -32.27 55.36 44.67
CA SER A 2 -32.13 54.04 44.00
C SER A 2 -32.76 52.80 44.67
N ALA A 3 -33.85 52.23 44.15
CA ALA A 3 -33.89 51.26 43.02
C ALA A 3 -33.26 49.90 43.36
N GLY A 4 -33.90 48.73 43.18
CA GLY A 4 -35.13 48.44 42.46
C GLY A 4 -35.75 47.07 42.82
N THR A 5 -36.97 46.93 42.34
CA THR A 5 -37.92 45.81 42.40
C THR A 5 -37.41 44.53 41.74
N MET A 6 -37.49 43.39 42.46
CA MET A 6 -37.40 42.05 41.89
C MET A 6 -38.70 41.70 41.17
N ALA A 7 -38.62 41.43 39.86
CA ALA A 7 -39.71 40.87 39.08
C ALA A 7 -39.55 39.34 39.00
N SER A 8 -40.62 38.62 39.33
CA SER A 8 -40.80 37.20 39.03
C SER A 8 -41.17 37.00 37.56
N GLY A 9 -40.52 36.07 36.88
CA GLY A 9 -40.89 35.64 35.53
C GLY A 9 -40.76 34.12 35.40
N TRP A 10 -41.91 33.45 35.33
CA TRP A 10 -42.05 32.03 35.05
C TRP A 10 -41.71 31.67 33.59
N SER A 11 -41.39 30.39 33.40
CA SER A 11 -41.53 29.59 32.17
C SER A 11 -40.56 29.86 31.01
N CYS A 12 -39.61 28.94 30.85
CA CYS A 12 -39.31 28.29 29.57
C CYS A 12 -38.45 27.04 29.82
N TRP A 13 -39.07 25.99 30.37
CA TRP A 13 -38.55 24.64 30.24
C TRP A 13 -39.13 24.04 28.97
N VAL A 14 -38.34 23.21 28.28
CA VAL A 14 -38.60 22.56 26.98
C VAL A 14 -38.06 23.35 25.78
N LEU A 15 -36.78 23.15 25.45
CA LEU A 15 -36.27 22.86 24.11
C LEU A 15 -34.73 22.88 24.12
N LEU A 16 -34.09 21.73 24.38
CA LEU A 16 -32.70 21.44 23.97
C LEU A 16 -32.41 19.94 24.18
N LEU A 17 -33.19 19.09 23.51
CA LEU A 17 -32.83 17.69 23.24
C LEU A 17 -32.80 17.49 21.72
N LEU A 18 -31.83 18.12 21.09
CA LEU A 18 -31.31 17.75 19.78
C LEU A 18 -29.79 17.79 19.90
N LEU A 19 -29.23 16.83 20.64
CA LEU A 19 -27.85 16.43 20.39
C LEU A 19 -27.85 15.93 18.95
N PRO A 20 -27.06 16.51 18.03
CA PRO A 20 -26.86 15.86 16.75
C PRO A 20 -26.32 14.48 17.10
N THR A 21 -26.99 13.43 16.64
CA THR A 21 -26.38 12.11 16.56
C THR A 21 -24.98 12.35 16.03
N LEU A 22 -23.95 12.03 16.82
CA LEU A 22 -22.60 11.91 16.29
C LEU A 22 -22.75 10.91 15.16
N ALA A 23 -22.89 11.41 13.93
CA ALA A 23 -22.52 10.64 12.78
C ALA A 23 -21.08 10.27 13.09
N CYS A 24 -20.85 9.00 13.43
CA CYS A 24 -19.51 8.44 13.42
C CYS A 24 -18.98 8.78 12.04
N THR A 25 -18.14 9.82 11.97
CA THR A 25 -17.25 10.03 10.85
C THR A 25 -16.44 8.76 10.83
N ARG A 26 -16.81 7.86 9.90
CA ARG A 26 -16.21 6.55 9.67
C ARG A 26 -14.85 6.77 9.01
N GLY A 27 -14.00 7.55 9.67
CA GLY A 27 -12.58 7.62 9.39
C GLY A 27 -11.95 6.38 10.00
N PRO A 28 -10.92 5.80 9.37
CA PRO A 28 -10.19 4.68 9.95
C PRO A 28 -9.67 5.13 11.32
N GLY A 29 -10.11 4.42 12.36
CA GLY A 29 -9.50 4.55 13.68
C GLY A 29 -8.01 4.15 13.63
N PRO A 30 -7.26 4.35 14.72
CA PRO A 30 -5.87 3.90 14.76
C PRO A 30 -5.81 2.39 14.48
N VAL A 31 -4.81 1.96 13.69
CA VAL A 31 -4.57 0.55 13.31
C VAL A 31 -4.61 -0.37 14.52
N LEU A 32 -4.08 0.11 15.66
CA LEU A 32 -4.35 -0.44 16.98
C LEU A 32 -4.77 0.67 17.94
N VAL A 33 -5.81 0.41 18.72
CA VAL A 33 -6.29 1.35 19.75
C VAL A 33 -5.17 1.69 20.73
N ASN A 34 -5.01 2.98 21.04
CA ASN A 34 -3.98 3.52 21.95
C ASN A 34 -2.52 3.34 21.51
N ARG A 35 -2.25 3.04 20.23
CA ARG A 35 -0.90 2.98 19.66
C ARG A 35 -0.79 3.96 18.48
N PRO A 36 -0.15 5.13 18.65
CA PRO A 36 0.00 6.10 17.58
C PRO A 36 0.99 5.65 16.49
N PHE A 37 1.95 4.79 16.87
CA PHE A 37 2.91 4.17 15.96
C PHE A 37 3.02 2.68 16.30
N VAL A 38 2.54 1.82 15.41
CA VAL A 38 2.52 0.36 15.57
C VAL A 38 3.76 -0.26 14.94
N THR A 39 4.41 -1.18 15.65
CA THR A 39 5.55 -1.94 15.13
C THR A 39 5.15 -3.38 14.82
N ILE A 40 5.30 -3.77 13.56
CA ILE A 40 4.81 -5.06 13.05
C ILE A 40 5.98 -5.91 12.60
N TRP A 41 6.17 -7.06 13.25
CA TRP A 41 7.14 -8.07 12.86
C TRP A 41 6.51 -9.05 11.86
N ASN A 42 6.78 -8.83 10.58
CA ASN A 42 6.28 -9.64 9.47
C ASN A 42 7.42 -10.44 8.80
N ILE A 43 8.23 -11.11 9.64
CA ILE A 43 9.37 -11.95 9.23
C ILE A 43 9.11 -13.38 9.74
N PRO A 44 9.21 -14.43 8.90
CA PRO A 44 8.82 -15.80 9.23
C PRO A 44 9.90 -16.54 10.05
N THR A 45 10.20 -16.01 11.23
CA THR A 45 11.21 -16.52 12.16
C THR A 45 10.80 -17.75 12.97
N GLU A 46 9.56 -18.22 12.87
CA GLU A 46 9.06 -19.39 13.62
C GLU A 46 9.85 -20.66 13.27
N ARG A 47 10.28 -20.76 12.00
CA ARG A 47 11.15 -21.83 11.52
C ARG A 47 12.49 -21.86 12.25
N CYS A 48 12.99 -20.72 12.75
CA CYS A 48 14.24 -20.64 13.49
C CYS A 48 14.18 -21.45 14.79
N ALA A 49 13.08 -21.31 15.54
CA ALA A 49 12.83 -22.09 16.74
C ALA A 49 12.65 -23.58 16.40
N LYS A 50 11.74 -23.89 15.47
CA LYS A 50 11.38 -25.27 15.11
C LYS A 50 12.53 -26.09 14.53
N LYS A 51 13.38 -25.48 13.69
CA LYS A 51 14.43 -26.19 12.95
C LYS A 51 15.81 -26.07 13.58
N TYR A 52 16.11 -24.94 14.21
CA TYR A 52 17.47 -24.62 14.68
C TYR A 52 17.55 -24.35 16.18
N ASN A 53 16.44 -24.46 16.93
CA ASN A 53 16.39 -24.18 18.36
C ASN A 53 16.87 -22.74 18.70
N VAL A 54 16.63 -21.80 17.80
CA VAL A 54 16.93 -20.37 17.98
C VAL A 54 15.63 -19.65 18.29
N ASN A 55 15.46 -19.25 19.54
CA ASN A 55 14.32 -18.48 20.00
C ASN A 55 14.66 -16.98 19.99
N LEU A 56 13.86 -16.18 19.30
CA LEU A 56 14.00 -14.73 19.25
C LEU A 56 13.05 -14.10 20.26
N ASN A 57 13.52 -13.15 21.06
CA ASN A 57 12.65 -12.31 21.87
C ASN A 57 12.07 -11.20 20.98
N LEU A 58 10.76 -11.27 20.75
CA LEU A 58 10.02 -10.34 19.90
C LEU A 58 8.97 -9.52 20.69
N GLU A 59 9.03 -9.54 22.03
CA GLU A 59 8.07 -8.83 22.91
C GLU A 59 8.07 -7.31 22.74
N VAL A 60 9.10 -6.75 22.08
CA VAL A 60 9.20 -5.33 21.77
C VAL A 60 8.24 -4.89 20.66
N PHE A 61 7.78 -5.82 19.82
CA PHE A 61 6.86 -5.52 18.72
C PHE A 61 5.41 -5.57 19.18
N ASP A 62 4.59 -4.64 18.68
CA ASP A 62 3.17 -4.59 19.02
C ASP A 62 2.39 -5.74 18.37
N VAL A 63 2.81 -6.13 17.16
CA VAL A 63 2.22 -7.23 16.39
C VAL A 63 3.31 -8.18 15.93
N LEU A 64 3.16 -9.45 16.29
CA LEU A 64 3.85 -10.55 15.59
C LEU A 64 2.88 -11.04 14.54
N ALA A 65 3.26 -10.97 13.26
CA ALA A 65 2.35 -11.29 12.17
C ALA A 65 1.82 -12.73 12.28
N ASN A 66 0.64 -12.87 12.89
CA ASN A 66 -0.20 -14.07 12.98
C ASN A 66 0.35 -15.23 13.84
N ASP A 67 -0.56 -16.13 14.23
CA ASP A 67 -0.22 -17.42 14.82
C ASP A 67 0.78 -18.14 13.91
N GLN A 68 1.84 -18.69 14.50
CA GLN A 68 2.94 -19.37 13.77
C GLN A 68 3.75 -18.47 12.83
N GLN A 69 3.61 -17.14 12.92
CA GLN A 69 4.30 -16.20 12.04
C GLN A 69 3.96 -16.41 10.56
N SER A 70 2.71 -16.83 10.31
CA SER A 70 2.13 -16.95 8.97
C SER A 70 2.02 -15.57 8.32
N PHE A 71 2.13 -15.48 7.00
CA PHE A 71 1.81 -14.22 6.28
C PHE A 71 0.29 -13.98 6.14
N ILE A 72 -0.54 -14.87 6.71
CA ILE A 72 -2.00 -14.83 6.72
C ILE A 72 -2.51 -14.95 8.16
N GLY A 73 -3.35 -14.01 8.59
CA GLY A 73 -4.06 -14.08 9.87
C GLY A 73 -4.67 -12.75 10.31
N GLN A 74 -4.97 -12.65 11.61
CA GLN A 74 -5.91 -11.67 12.16
C GLN A 74 -5.40 -10.22 12.14
N ASP A 75 -4.09 -9.99 12.26
CA ASP A 75 -3.53 -8.64 12.36
C ASP A 75 -2.98 -8.13 11.03
N ILE A 76 -2.41 -9.00 10.22
CA ILE A 76 -1.86 -8.69 8.90
C ILE A 76 -2.02 -9.90 7.97
N THR A 77 -2.48 -9.67 6.74
CA THR A 77 -2.57 -10.70 5.70
C THR A 77 -1.97 -10.15 4.41
N LEU A 78 -1.00 -10.88 3.85
CA LEU A 78 -0.39 -10.60 2.57
C LEU A 78 -0.99 -11.49 1.49
N PHE A 79 -1.53 -10.85 0.46
CA PHE A 79 -2.03 -11.51 -0.74
C PHE A 79 -0.97 -11.40 -1.85
N TYR A 80 -0.14 -12.43 -1.97
CA TYR A 80 0.76 -12.56 -3.12
C TYR A 80 -0.01 -12.71 -4.43
N SER A 81 0.69 -12.51 -5.55
CA SER A 81 0.13 -12.54 -6.91
C SER A 81 -0.70 -13.79 -7.22
N GLU A 82 -0.31 -14.93 -6.69
CA GLU A 82 -0.97 -16.24 -6.84
C GLU A 82 -2.11 -16.51 -5.85
N ASN A 83 -2.33 -15.64 -4.86
CA ASN A 83 -3.22 -15.88 -3.72
C ASN A 83 -4.48 -14.99 -3.71
N LEU A 84 -4.69 -14.15 -4.74
CA LEU A 84 -5.85 -13.27 -4.81
C LEU A 84 -6.35 -13.13 -6.24
N GLY A 85 -7.33 -13.96 -6.56
CA GLY A 85 -7.99 -14.05 -7.84
C GLY A 85 -7.05 -14.44 -8.97
N LEU A 86 -7.54 -14.27 -10.20
CA LEU A 86 -6.82 -14.62 -11.42
C LEU A 86 -5.96 -13.45 -11.94
N PHE A 87 -4.98 -13.02 -11.15
CA PHE A 87 -4.08 -11.93 -11.52
C PHE A 87 -3.27 -12.31 -12.79
N PRO A 88 -3.29 -11.50 -13.87
CA PRO A 88 -2.59 -11.80 -15.11
C PRO A 88 -1.12 -11.37 -15.06
N TYR A 89 -0.21 -12.25 -15.44
CA TYR A 89 1.22 -11.95 -15.50
C TYR A 89 1.99 -12.89 -16.42
N TYR A 90 3.25 -12.55 -16.74
CA TYR A 90 4.17 -13.45 -17.43
C TYR A 90 5.14 -14.12 -16.46
N THR A 91 5.38 -15.42 -16.64
CA THR A 91 6.47 -16.12 -15.93
C THR A 91 7.84 -15.55 -16.33
N SER A 92 8.89 -15.91 -15.61
CA SER A 92 10.28 -15.56 -15.99
C SER A 92 10.69 -16.07 -17.37
N THR A 93 10.02 -17.11 -17.88
CA THR A 93 10.21 -17.67 -19.23
C THR A 93 9.29 -17.07 -20.28
N GLY A 94 8.49 -16.04 -19.92
CA GLY A 94 7.59 -15.35 -20.84
C GLY A 94 6.28 -16.10 -21.13
N VAL A 95 5.91 -17.09 -20.32
CA VAL A 95 4.64 -17.82 -20.46
C VAL A 95 3.51 -17.00 -19.82
N PRO A 96 2.38 -16.76 -20.53
CA PRO A 96 1.26 -16.03 -19.96
C PRO A 96 0.52 -16.86 -18.92
N VAL A 97 0.30 -16.28 -17.75
CA VAL A 97 -0.60 -16.77 -16.71
C VAL A 97 -1.84 -15.88 -16.69
N ASN A 98 -3.03 -16.49 -16.67
CA ASN A 98 -4.32 -15.79 -16.73
C ASN A 98 -4.44 -14.78 -17.89
N GLY A 99 -3.82 -15.08 -19.04
CA GLY A 99 -3.80 -14.20 -20.22
C GLY A 99 -2.61 -13.24 -20.30
N GLY A 100 -1.76 -13.17 -19.26
CA GLY A 100 -0.50 -12.42 -19.24
C GLY A 100 -0.62 -10.90 -19.08
N LEU A 101 -1.70 -10.32 -19.61
CA LEU A 101 -1.98 -8.89 -19.61
C LEU A 101 -3.37 -8.60 -19.02
N PRO A 102 -3.56 -7.45 -18.33
CA PRO A 102 -4.87 -7.09 -17.81
C PRO A 102 -5.93 -6.92 -18.91
N GLN A 103 -5.58 -6.39 -20.08
CA GLN A 103 -6.52 -6.24 -21.20
C GLN A 103 -6.81 -7.55 -21.95
N ASN A 104 -6.09 -8.62 -21.65
CA ASN A 104 -6.26 -9.96 -22.25
C ASN A 104 -6.83 -10.99 -21.24
N ALA A 105 -7.26 -10.51 -20.07
CA ALA A 105 -7.73 -11.34 -18.96
C ALA A 105 -9.20 -11.03 -18.62
N SER A 106 -9.94 -12.03 -18.15
CA SER A 106 -11.33 -11.83 -17.73
C SER A 106 -11.39 -11.25 -16.32
N LEU A 107 -11.65 -9.94 -16.23
CA LEU A 107 -11.86 -9.26 -14.94
C LEU A 107 -12.99 -9.91 -14.11
N LYS A 108 -14.07 -10.34 -14.78
CA LYS A 108 -15.19 -11.03 -14.11
C LYS A 108 -14.74 -12.33 -13.45
N ALA A 109 -13.94 -13.13 -14.15
CA ALA A 109 -13.43 -14.38 -13.60
C ALA A 109 -12.44 -14.11 -12.45
N HIS A 110 -11.58 -13.10 -12.60
CA HIS A 110 -10.68 -12.65 -11.55
C HIS A 110 -11.42 -12.27 -10.27
N LEU A 111 -12.45 -11.40 -10.35
CA LEU A 111 -13.22 -10.96 -9.18
C LEU A 111 -14.04 -12.10 -8.55
N HIS A 112 -14.50 -13.07 -9.36
CA HIS A 112 -15.17 -14.25 -8.85
C HIS A 112 -14.24 -15.10 -7.98
N GLU A 113 -13.03 -15.36 -8.46
CA GLU A 113 -12.02 -16.12 -7.72
C GLU A 113 -11.55 -15.35 -6.48
N ALA A 114 -11.23 -14.05 -6.64
CA ALA A 114 -10.83 -13.19 -5.54
C ALA A 114 -11.89 -13.14 -4.41
N THR A 115 -13.19 -13.23 -4.76
CA THR A 115 -14.26 -13.32 -3.77
C THR A 115 -14.13 -14.56 -2.89
N GLN A 116 -13.76 -15.71 -3.47
CA GLN A 116 -13.56 -16.95 -2.72
C GLN A 116 -12.27 -16.87 -1.90
N ASP A 117 -11.18 -16.40 -2.50
CA ASP A 117 -9.89 -16.26 -1.83
C ASP A 117 -9.98 -15.38 -0.59
N ILE A 118 -10.66 -14.23 -0.69
CA ILE A 118 -10.87 -13.32 0.45
C ILE A 118 -11.71 -14.01 1.54
N LYS A 119 -12.76 -14.74 1.16
CA LYS A 119 -13.64 -15.42 2.14
C LYS A 119 -12.92 -16.54 2.88
N VAL A 120 -12.07 -17.28 2.19
CA VAL A 120 -11.28 -18.37 2.78
C VAL A 120 -10.16 -17.82 3.64
N THR A 121 -9.42 -16.82 3.13
CA THR A 121 -8.23 -16.27 3.79
C THR A 121 -8.59 -15.42 5.00
N LEU A 122 -9.65 -14.61 4.89
CA LEU A 122 -10.11 -13.71 5.95
C LEU A 122 -11.51 -14.15 6.39
N PRO A 123 -11.69 -15.23 7.16
CA PRO A 123 -13.02 -15.80 7.41
C PRO A 123 -13.95 -14.86 8.18
N SER A 124 -13.41 -13.98 9.04
CA SER A 124 -14.20 -13.00 9.79
C SER A 124 -14.65 -11.84 8.88
N PRO A 125 -15.96 -11.57 8.73
CA PRO A 125 -16.43 -10.37 8.03
C PRO A 125 -16.01 -9.06 8.72
N ALA A 126 -15.76 -9.11 10.03
CA ALA A 126 -15.28 -7.98 10.85
C ALA A 126 -13.74 -7.94 10.93
N TYR A 127 -13.05 -8.44 9.91
CA TYR A 127 -11.59 -8.35 9.82
C TYR A 127 -11.17 -6.88 9.84
N GLY A 128 -10.37 -6.50 10.84
CA GLY A 128 -9.86 -5.14 11.05
C GLY A 128 -8.34 -5.01 10.94
N GLY A 129 -7.66 -6.03 10.42
CA GLY A 129 -6.21 -6.05 10.25
C GLY A 129 -5.74 -5.42 8.94
N LEU A 130 -4.44 -5.46 8.70
CA LEU A 130 -3.81 -5.01 7.46
C LEU A 130 -4.05 -6.03 6.34
N ALA A 131 -4.66 -5.60 5.23
CA ALA A 131 -4.90 -6.44 4.06
C ALA A 131 -4.04 -5.96 2.89
N VAL A 132 -2.83 -6.50 2.80
CA VAL A 132 -1.79 -6.02 1.88
C VAL A 132 -1.80 -6.85 0.60
N ILE A 133 -2.08 -6.23 -0.54
CA ILE A 133 -2.01 -6.89 -1.85
C ILE A 133 -0.60 -6.68 -2.43
N ASP A 134 0.14 -7.78 -2.61
CA ASP A 134 1.51 -7.78 -3.08
C ASP A 134 1.60 -8.21 -4.56
N TRP A 135 1.22 -7.27 -5.42
CA TRP A 135 1.23 -7.43 -6.87
C TRP A 135 2.39 -6.66 -7.50
N GLU A 136 3.49 -7.37 -7.73
CA GLU A 136 4.72 -6.75 -8.21
C GLU A 136 5.01 -7.00 -9.69
N LYS A 137 4.18 -7.79 -10.40
CA LYS A 137 4.49 -8.26 -11.76
C LYS A 137 4.51 -7.14 -12.80
N TRP A 138 3.58 -6.20 -12.73
CA TRP A 138 3.50 -5.01 -13.59
C TRP A 138 3.12 -3.78 -12.76
N ARG A 139 3.15 -2.59 -13.38
CA ARG A 139 2.71 -1.32 -12.78
C ARG A 139 1.54 -0.75 -13.59
N PRO A 140 0.56 -0.10 -12.94
CA PRO A 140 -0.65 0.35 -13.62
C PRO A 140 -0.43 1.48 -14.64
N LEU A 141 0.67 2.22 -14.53
CA LEU A 141 1.09 3.20 -15.54
C LEU A 141 2.04 2.54 -16.53
N TRP A 142 1.71 2.61 -17.81
CA TRP A 142 2.48 2.05 -18.92
C TRP A 142 3.97 2.38 -18.80
N ILE A 143 4.25 3.66 -18.55
CA ILE A 143 5.62 4.19 -18.53
C ILE A 143 6.47 3.64 -17.38
N ARG A 144 5.87 3.03 -16.35
CA ARG A 144 6.56 2.41 -15.21
C ARG A 144 6.91 0.94 -15.44
N ASN A 145 6.50 0.35 -16.56
CA ASN A 145 6.83 -1.02 -16.95
C ASN A 145 8.13 -1.08 -17.75
N TRP A 146 9.24 -0.69 -17.13
CA TRP A 146 10.58 -0.73 -17.72
C TRP A 146 11.38 -1.95 -17.25
N ALA A 147 12.60 -2.10 -17.79
CA ALA A 147 13.51 -3.20 -17.47
C ALA A 147 12.83 -4.57 -17.64
N SER A 148 12.83 -5.41 -16.60
CA SER A 148 12.18 -6.73 -16.68
C SER A 148 10.67 -6.68 -16.91
N MET A 149 10.02 -5.55 -16.66
CA MET A 149 8.58 -5.35 -16.95
C MET A 149 8.31 -4.87 -18.38
N ASP A 150 9.35 -4.68 -19.21
CA ASP A 150 9.15 -4.24 -20.59
C ASP A 150 8.34 -5.23 -21.43
N ILE A 151 8.36 -6.52 -21.05
CA ILE A 151 7.52 -7.56 -21.65
C ILE A 151 6.03 -7.18 -21.67
N TYR A 152 5.52 -6.45 -20.67
CA TYR A 152 4.12 -6.03 -20.64
C TYR A 152 3.81 -4.99 -21.72
N ARG A 153 4.77 -4.13 -22.06
CA ARG A 153 4.63 -3.18 -23.18
C ARG A 153 4.67 -3.90 -24.51
N GLN A 154 5.70 -4.72 -24.71
CA GLN A 154 5.89 -5.51 -25.93
C GLN A 154 4.69 -6.41 -26.23
N LYS A 155 4.20 -7.16 -25.23
CA LYS A 155 3.05 -8.05 -25.41
C LYS A 155 1.74 -7.31 -25.62
N SER A 156 1.58 -6.13 -25.03
CA SER A 156 0.42 -5.28 -25.30
C SER A 156 0.41 -4.79 -26.74
N GLU A 157 1.55 -4.37 -27.27
CA GLU A 157 1.70 -3.95 -28.68
C GLU A 157 1.49 -5.13 -29.63
N GLU A 158 2.08 -6.30 -29.34
CA GLU A 158 1.85 -7.54 -30.12
C GLU A 158 0.36 -7.89 -30.21
N LEU A 159 -0.37 -7.79 -29.09
CA LEU A 159 -1.80 -8.08 -29.04
C LEU A 159 -2.62 -7.14 -29.95
N VAL A 160 -2.33 -5.84 -29.91
CA VAL A 160 -2.99 -4.86 -30.78
C VAL A 160 -2.60 -5.08 -32.24
N GLN A 161 -1.32 -5.34 -32.52
CA GLN A 161 -0.80 -5.58 -33.87
C GLN A 161 -1.43 -6.82 -34.52
N GLN A 162 -1.69 -7.88 -33.74
CA GLN A 162 -2.37 -9.09 -34.22
C GLN A 162 -3.82 -8.80 -34.64
N GLN A 163 -4.52 -7.93 -33.91
CA GLN A 163 -5.90 -7.52 -34.24
C GLN A 163 -5.94 -6.52 -35.39
N HIS A 164 -4.88 -5.73 -35.56
CA HIS A 164 -4.77 -4.69 -36.58
C HIS A 164 -3.45 -4.76 -37.36
N PRO A 165 -3.26 -5.77 -38.25
CA PRO A 165 -1.97 -6.03 -38.91
C PRO A 165 -1.43 -4.90 -39.79
N GLN A 166 -2.30 -3.96 -40.21
CA GLN A 166 -1.96 -2.86 -41.11
C GLN A 166 -1.79 -1.52 -40.40
N TRP A 167 -1.95 -1.47 -39.07
CA TRP A 167 -1.81 -0.22 -38.34
C TRP A 167 -0.34 0.23 -38.24
N PRO A 168 -0.07 1.54 -38.31
CA PRO A 168 1.27 2.05 -38.13
C PRO A 168 1.73 1.85 -36.67
N PRO A 169 3.04 1.65 -36.42
CA PRO A 169 3.57 1.33 -35.09
C PRO A 169 3.15 2.31 -33.99
N LYS A 170 3.13 3.62 -34.30
CA LYS A 170 2.71 4.65 -33.33
C LYS A 170 1.26 4.48 -32.86
N LEU A 171 0.35 4.11 -33.77
CA LEU A 171 -1.05 3.89 -33.42
C LEU A 171 -1.22 2.60 -32.58
N VAL A 172 -0.39 1.59 -32.86
CA VAL A 172 -0.33 0.35 -32.07
C VAL A 172 0.11 0.65 -30.64
N GLU A 173 1.22 1.38 -30.47
CA GLU A 173 1.72 1.78 -29.13
C GLU A 173 0.69 2.61 -28.35
N GLU A 174 0.12 3.64 -28.97
CA GLU A 174 -0.88 4.50 -28.32
C GLU A 174 -2.13 3.72 -27.88
N THR A 175 -2.57 2.77 -28.72
CA THR A 175 -3.72 1.91 -28.40
C THR A 175 -3.37 0.90 -27.30
N ALA A 176 -2.22 0.23 -27.42
CA ALA A 176 -1.72 -0.74 -26.44
C ALA A 176 -1.60 -0.11 -25.04
N LYS A 177 -1.02 1.10 -24.97
CA LYS A 177 -0.96 1.89 -23.74
C LYS A 177 -2.36 2.12 -23.15
N LYS A 178 -3.29 2.64 -23.96
CA LYS A 178 -4.65 2.97 -23.50
C LYS A 178 -5.39 1.74 -22.99
N GLU A 179 -5.29 0.62 -23.69
CA GLU A 179 -5.94 -0.63 -23.30
C GLU A 179 -5.34 -1.22 -22.03
N PHE A 180 -4.01 -1.22 -21.93
CA PHE A 180 -3.29 -1.69 -20.75
C PHE A 180 -3.65 -0.87 -19.52
N GLU A 181 -3.49 0.46 -19.56
CA GLU A 181 -3.74 1.32 -18.39
C GLU A 181 -5.21 1.29 -17.95
N ARG A 182 -6.16 1.25 -18.91
CA ARG A 182 -7.59 1.10 -18.60
C ARG A 182 -7.87 -0.21 -17.88
N SER A 183 -7.26 -1.31 -18.33
CA SER A 183 -7.52 -2.63 -17.77
C SER A 183 -6.78 -2.82 -16.44
N ALA A 184 -5.55 -2.30 -16.32
CA ALA A 184 -4.79 -2.29 -15.07
C ALA A 184 -5.53 -1.50 -13.97
N HIS A 185 -6.09 -0.33 -14.32
CA HIS A 185 -6.98 0.42 -13.43
C HIS A 185 -8.17 -0.43 -13.00
N ALA A 186 -8.89 -1.06 -13.94
CA ALA A 186 -10.06 -1.86 -13.61
C ALA A 186 -9.71 -3.05 -12.68
N PHE A 187 -8.62 -3.77 -12.96
CA PHE A 187 -8.16 -4.88 -12.12
C PHE A 187 -7.78 -4.43 -10.72
N MET A 188 -6.88 -3.47 -10.57
CA MET A 188 -6.42 -3.05 -9.24
C MET A 188 -7.53 -2.34 -8.44
N GLY A 189 -8.27 -1.43 -9.08
CA GLY A 189 -9.33 -0.65 -8.42
C GLY A 189 -10.50 -1.52 -7.98
N GLN A 190 -11.01 -2.40 -8.84
CA GLN A 190 -12.14 -3.26 -8.47
C GLN A 190 -11.76 -4.35 -7.47
N THR A 191 -10.50 -4.77 -7.43
CA THR A 191 -10.02 -5.71 -6.40
C THR A 191 -10.02 -5.06 -5.02
N LEU A 192 -9.55 -3.81 -4.90
CA LEU A 192 -9.64 -3.07 -3.64
C LEU A 192 -11.09 -2.84 -3.22
N GLN A 193 -11.96 -2.41 -4.14
CA GLN A 193 -13.39 -2.23 -3.87
C GLN A 193 -14.07 -3.53 -3.42
N LEU A 194 -13.68 -4.67 -4.00
CA LEU A 194 -14.16 -5.98 -3.57
C LEU A 194 -13.67 -6.30 -2.14
N GLY A 195 -12.40 -6.05 -1.85
CA GLY A 195 -11.81 -6.17 -0.52
C GLY A 195 -12.58 -5.37 0.52
N GLU A 196 -12.78 -4.07 0.28
CA GLU A 196 -13.56 -3.17 1.13
C GLU A 196 -15.01 -3.64 1.29
N THR A 197 -15.66 -4.10 0.21
CA THR A 197 -17.04 -4.59 0.28
C THR A 197 -17.16 -5.84 1.17
N LEU A 198 -16.19 -6.75 1.08
CA LEU A 198 -16.22 -7.99 1.84
C LEU A 198 -15.72 -7.79 3.27
N ARG A 199 -14.71 -6.95 3.49
CA ARG A 199 -14.02 -6.69 4.76
C ARG A 199 -13.86 -5.18 4.94
N PRO A 200 -14.94 -4.46 5.29
CA PRO A 200 -14.97 -3.00 5.29
C PRO A 200 -14.11 -2.35 6.36
N ASP A 201 -13.76 -3.09 7.42
CA ASP A 201 -12.89 -2.62 8.48
C ASP A 201 -11.41 -2.96 8.22
N GLY A 202 -11.12 -3.69 7.13
CA GLY A 202 -9.78 -4.08 6.74
C GLY A 202 -9.02 -2.91 6.11
N TYR A 203 -7.75 -2.76 6.48
CA TYR A 203 -6.87 -1.75 5.89
C TYR A 203 -6.31 -2.28 4.56
N TRP A 204 -7.07 -2.16 3.47
CA TRP A 204 -6.61 -2.61 2.15
C TRP A 204 -5.69 -1.61 1.48
N GLY A 205 -4.66 -2.13 0.83
CA GLY A 205 -3.76 -1.34 0.00
C GLY A 205 -2.74 -2.21 -0.72
N PHE A 206 -2.12 -1.65 -1.75
CA PHE A 206 -1.06 -2.35 -2.47
C PHE A 206 0.31 -2.08 -1.84
N TYR A 207 1.08 -3.14 -1.65
CA TYR A 207 2.49 -3.03 -1.27
C TYR A 207 3.27 -2.21 -2.29
N GLY A 208 4.17 -1.36 -1.81
CA GLY A 208 5.07 -0.55 -2.62
C GLY A 208 4.46 0.73 -3.19
N PHE A 209 3.21 1.06 -2.83
CA PHE A 209 2.51 2.26 -3.29
C PHE A 209 2.25 3.29 -2.16
N PRO A 210 2.46 4.59 -2.43
CA PRO A 210 3.07 5.15 -3.64
C PRO A 210 4.59 4.86 -3.69
N ASN A 211 5.17 4.99 -4.89
CA ASN A 211 6.61 4.95 -5.07
C ASN A 211 7.14 6.32 -5.50
N CYS A 212 8.21 6.73 -4.85
CA CYS A 212 8.89 8.01 -5.05
C CYS A 212 9.95 7.97 -6.18
N TYR A 213 10.48 6.77 -6.51
CA TYR A 213 11.55 6.56 -7.49
C TYR A 213 12.77 7.50 -7.34
N ASN A 214 13.11 7.86 -6.10
CA ASN A 214 14.24 8.70 -5.73
C ASN A 214 15.57 7.94 -5.70
N ASN A 215 15.79 7.02 -6.64
CA ASN A 215 16.90 6.06 -6.63
C ASN A 215 18.17 6.57 -7.35
N ASN A 216 18.19 7.81 -7.85
CA ASN A 216 19.37 8.38 -8.51
C ASN A 216 20.42 8.84 -7.48
N PHE A 217 20.99 7.90 -6.73
CA PHE A 217 21.94 8.20 -5.65
C PHE A 217 23.23 8.88 -6.12
N ASN A 218 23.52 8.85 -7.42
CA ASN A 218 24.69 9.49 -8.02
C ASN A 218 24.47 10.98 -8.34
N SER A 219 23.26 11.51 -8.16
CA SER A 219 23.01 12.94 -8.39
C SER A 219 23.80 13.79 -7.39
N VAL A 220 24.32 14.93 -7.86
CA VAL A 220 25.08 15.87 -7.02
C VAL A 220 24.42 17.26 -7.15
N PRO A 221 23.79 17.79 -6.09
CA PRO A 221 23.52 17.14 -4.81
C PRO A 221 22.44 16.04 -4.90
N TYR A 222 22.50 15.03 -4.03
CA TYR A 222 21.39 14.10 -3.81
C TYR A 222 20.50 14.63 -2.68
N THR A 223 19.26 14.99 -3.02
CA THR A 223 18.31 15.57 -2.06
C THR A 223 17.31 14.54 -1.52
N GLY A 224 17.22 13.37 -2.14
CA GLY A 224 16.19 12.36 -1.85
C GLY A 224 14.79 12.70 -2.38
N MET A 225 14.55 13.90 -2.90
CA MET A 225 13.23 14.29 -3.42
C MET A 225 12.73 13.35 -4.51
N CYS A 226 11.44 13.01 -4.47
CA CYS A 226 10.79 12.32 -5.57
C CYS A 226 10.88 13.20 -6.83
N PRO A 227 11.31 12.67 -7.99
CA PRO A 227 11.33 13.44 -9.22
C PRO A 227 9.95 14.03 -9.51
N ALA A 228 9.88 15.27 -10.00
CA ALA A 228 8.60 15.96 -10.24
C ALA A 228 7.67 15.17 -11.18
N VAL A 229 8.24 14.48 -12.17
CA VAL A 229 7.49 13.59 -13.07
C VAL A 229 6.85 12.42 -12.32
N GLU A 230 7.47 11.91 -11.27
CA GLU A 230 6.95 10.80 -10.47
C GLU A 230 5.85 11.24 -9.52
N GLN A 231 5.96 12.44 -8.95
CA GLN A 231 4.87 13.07 -8.20
C GLN A 231 3.65 13.28 -9.11
N GLN A 232 3.86 13.73 -10.36
CA GLN A 232 2.78 13.88 -11.33
C GLN A 232 2.14 12.53 -11.71
N ARG A 233 2.95 11.50 -11.95
CA ARG A 233 2.47 10.13 -12.19
C ARG A 233 1.69 9.57 -10.99
N ASN A 234 2.10 9.87 -9.76
CA ASN A 234 1.32 9.48 -8.58
C ASN A 234 -0.02 10.24 -8.54
N LYS A 235 -0.12 11.48 -9.02
CA LYS A 235 -1.43 12.16 -9.17
C LYS A 235 -2.34 11.50 -10.21
N GLU A 236 -1.79 10.91 -11.27
CA GLU A 236 -2.56 10.15 -12.28
C GLU A 236 -3.20 8.87 -11.69
N LEU A 237 -2.63 8.35 -10.59
CA LEU A 237 -3.15 7.20 -9.85
C LEU A 237 -4.17 7.57 -8.79
N ARG A 238 -4.82 8.74 -8.88
CA ARG A 238 -5.84 9.19 -7.93
C ARG A 238 -6.88 8.11 -7.59
N TRP A 239 -7.33 7.37 -8.60
CA TRP A 239 -8.29 6.27 -8.46
C TRP A 239 -7.82 5.14 -7.53
N LEU A 240 -6.51 4.90 -7.45
CA LEU A 240 -5.92 3.86 -6.60
C LEU A 240 -5.97 4.30 -5.14
N TRP A 241 -5.64 5.57 -4.89
CA TRP A 241 -5.61 6.16 -3.55
C TRP A 241 -7.03 6.27 -2.97
N GLU A 242 -7.99 6.71 -3.79
CA GLU A 242 -9.40 6.82 -3.39
C GLU A 242 -10.04 5.45 -3.10
N SER A 243 -9.49 4.36 -3.65
CA SER A 243 -9.96 3.00 -3.39
C SER A 243 -9.17 2.29 -2.28
N SER A 244 -8.13 2.91 -1.72
CA SER A 244 -7.28 2.31 -0.69
C SER A 244 -7.76 2.71 0.71
N GLN A 245 -7.68 1.79 1.67
CA GLN A 245 -7.91 2.06 3.08
C GLN A 245 -6.60 2.20 3.88
N ALA A 246 -5.44 1.92 3.28
CA ALA A 246 -4.10 2.22 3.82
C ALA A 246 -3.05 2.37 2.70
N LEU A 247 -1.93 3.02 3.00
CA LEU A 247 -0.77 3.18 2.10
C LEU A 247 0.45 2.43 2.62
N TYR A 248 1.10 1.66 1.75
CA TYR A 248 2.21 0.76 2.08
C TYR A 248 3.47 1.06 1.27
N PRO A 249 4.08 2.26 1.37
CA PRO A 249 5.29 2.57 0.63
C PRO A 249 6.46 1.70 1.11
N SER A 250 7.21 1.09 0.18
CA SER A 250 8.45 0.40 0.52
C SER A 250 9.57 1.42 0.73
N ILE A 251 10.34 1.30 1.82
CA ILE A 251 11.50 2.13 2.16
C ILE A 251 12.76 1.28 2.38
N TYR A 252 12.83 0.12 1.73
CA TYR A 252 14.00 -0.77 1.80
C TYR A 252 15.26 -0.04 1.34
N LEU A 253 16.37 -0.26 2.05
CA LEU A 253 17.63 0.42 1.75
C LEU A 253 18.46 -0.41 0.79
N PRO A 254 18.71 0.05 -0.46
CA PRO A 254 19.64 -0.64 -1.35
C PRO A 254 21.06 -0.64 -0.77
N THR A 255 21.84 -1.68 -1.06
CA THR A 255 23.22 -1.83 -0.55
C THR A 255 24.15 -0.66 -0.86
N CYS A 256 23.92 0.05 -1.96
CA CYS A 256 24.69 1.24 -2.33
C CYS A 256 24.50 2.44 -1.38
N LEU A 257 23.55 2.38 -0.45
CA LEU A 257 23.37 3.38 0.60
C LEU A 257 24.22 3.08 1.85
N ASN A 258 24.78 1.88 1.99
CA ASN A 258 25.58 1.49 3.14
C ASN A 258 26.79 2.42 3.32
N GLY A 259 26.95 2.98 4.53
CA GLY A 259 28.02 3.91 4.86
C GLY A 259 27.87 5.31 4.24
N THR A 260 26.74 5.61 3.60
CA THR A 260 26.45 6.94 3.03
C THR A 260 25.56 7.76 3.97
N ASN A 261 25.62 9.08 3.87
CA ASN A 261 24.71 9.99 4.59
C ASN A 261 23.36 10.22 3.87
N LYS A 262 23.01 9.37 2.88
CA LYS A 262 21.86 9.58 2.00
C LYS A 262 20.58 8.89 2.48
N VAL A 263 20.68 7.99 3.46
CA VAL A 263 19.57 7.15 3.95
C VAL A 263 18.41 8.00 4.47
N LEU A 264 18.68 8.99 5.32
CA LEU A 264 17.64 9.88 5.85
C LEU A 264 16.87 10.59 4.74
N ALA A 265 17.59 11.18 3.78
CA ALA A 265 16.97 11.89 2.65
C ALA A 265 16.14 10.94 1.77
N TYR A 266 16.63 9.71 1.54
CA TYR A 266 15.95 8.68 0.78
C TYR A 266 14.62 8.28 1.42
N VAL A 267 14.63 7.92 2.71
CA VAL A 267 13.43 7.49 3.44
C VAL A 267 12.46 8.65 3.60
N ARG A 268 12.94 9.83 4.02
CA ARG A 268 12.12 11.00 4.31
C ARG A 268 11.14 11.30 3.20
N HIS A 269 11.61 11.36 1.96
CA HIS A 269 10.78 11.74 0.84
C HIS A 269 9.84 10.63 0.36
N ARG A 270 10.16 9.35 0.63
CA ARG A 270 9.25 8.23 0.31
C ARG A 270 8.05 8.23 1.24
N VAL A 271 8.28 8.46 2.53
CA VAL A 271 7.22 8.59 3.53
C VAL A 271 6.42 9.89 3.27
N ALA A 272 7.10 11.01 3.01
CA ALA A 272 6.43 12.29 2.74
C ALA A 272 5.55 12.24 1.48
N GLU A 273 5.94 11.49 0.44
CA GLU A 273 5.09 11.31 -0.75
C GLU A 273 3.80 10.57 -0.42
N ALA A 274 3.82 9.57 0.46
CA ALA A 274 2.59 8.91 0.92
C ALA A 274 1.64 9.89 1.63
N PHE A 275 2.17 10.77 2.48
CA PHE A 275 1.39 11.83 3.12
C PHE A 275 0.90 12.90 2.14
N ALA A 276 1.72 13.26 1.15
CA ALA A 276 1.30 14.19 0.10
C ALA A 276 0.11 13.63 -0.69
N ILE A 277 0.13 12.32 -1.01
CA ILE A 277 -0.98 11.63 -1.65
C ILE A 277 -2.22 11.58 -0.76
N GLN A 278 -2.06 11.19 0.50
CA GLN A 278 -3.14 11.19 1.50
C GLN A 278 -3.84 12.56 1.59
N HIS A 279 -3.06 13.64 1.65
CA HIS A 279 -3.58 15.00 1.68
C HIS A 279 -4.32 15.39 0.40
N ASN A 280 -3.79 15.02 -0.77
CA ASN A 280 -4.37 15.37 -2.08
C ASN A 280 -5.75 14.73 -2.34
N ILE A 281 -6.04 13.59 -1.71
CA ILE A 281 -7.37 12.96 -1.79
C ILE A 281 -8.32 13.38 -0.67
N ASN A 282 -7.95 14.40 0.13
CA ASN A 282 -8.69 14.87 1.31
C ASN A 282 -9.05 13.74 2.29
N SER A 283 -8.24 12.66 2.32
CA SER A 283 -8.45 11.51 3.17
C SER A 283 -7.50 11.58 4.35
N SER A 284 -7.81 12.43 5.34
CA SER A 284 -7.02 12.52 6.57
C SER A 284 -7.06 11.26 7.44
N GLY A 285 -7.74 10.21 6.97
CA GLY A 285 -8.03 9.00 7.73
C GLY A 285 -7.22 7.76 7.33
N ILE A 286 -6.70 7.65 6.10
CA ILE A 286 -6.04 6.40 5.68
C ILE A 286 -4.62 6.31 6.30
N PRO A 287 -4.28 5.29 7.09
CA PRO A 287 -2.96 5.19 7.69
C PRO A 287 -1.86 4.95 6.65
N VAL A 288 -0.68 5.51 6.93
CA VAL A 288 0.57 5.22 6.20
C VAL A 288 1.39 4.25 7.03
N LEU A 289 1.72 3.08 6.47
CA LEU A 289 2.56 2.07 7.11
C LEU A 289 3.70 1.66 6.17
N PRO A 290 4.86 2.33 6.24
CA PRO A 290 5.99 1.98 5.39
C PRO A 290 6.48 0.55 5.65
N TYR A 291 6.87 -0.13 4.57
CA TYR A 291 7.56 -1.41 4.65
C TYR A 291 9.07 -1.19 4.73
N SER A 292 9.70 -1.76 5.75
CA SER A 292 11.14 -1.69 5.99
C SER A 292 11.75 -3.09 6.22
N GLN A 293 13.08 -3.17 6.22
CA GLN A 293 13.85 -4.38 6.53
C GLN A 293 14.84 -4.07 7.64
N ILE A 294 15.32 -5.10 8.34
CA ILE A 294 16.40 -4.99 9.32
C ILE A 294 17.79 -5.15 8.69
N ALA A 295 17.85 -5.48 7.40
CA ALA A 295 19.06 -5.60 6.59
C ALA A 295 18.93 -4.75 5.31
N PHE A 296 20.05 -4.52 4.63
CA PHE A 296 20.01 -3.93 3.29
C PHE A 296 19.27 -4.86 2.32
N ASP A 297 18.60 -4.26 1.33
CA ASP A 297 17.74 -4.97 0.39
C ASP A 297 18.51 -6.10 -0.30
N ARG A 298 17.95 -7.32 -0.21
CA ARG A 298 18.49 -8.57 -0.79
C ARG A 298 19.85 -8.98 -0.22
N THR A 299 20.19 -8.58 1.01
CA THR A 299 21.38 -9.07 1.72
C THR A 299 21.05 -9.55 3.13
N VAL A 300 22.08 -10.04 3.81
CA VAL A 300 22.05 -10.37 5.25
C VAL A 300 22.88 -9.37 6.06
N ASP A 301 23.25 -8.24 5.44
CA ASP A 301 24.01 -7.17 6.08
C ASP A 301 23.05 -6.30 6.87
N PHE A 302 23.04 -6.46 8.19
CA PHE A 302 22.13 -5.71 9.07
C PHE A 302 22.36 -4.20 8.98
N LEU A 303 21.26 -3.46 9.09
CA LEU A 303 21.29 -2.01 9.17
C LEU A 303 22.00 -1.55 10.45
N SER A 304 22.74 -0.45 10.34
CA SER A 304 23.32 0.19 11.52
C SER A 304 22.21 0.79 12.40
N GLN A 305 22.53 1.11 13.67
CA GLN A 305 21.58 1.82 14.53
C GLN A 305 21.16 3.17 13.93
N GLU A 306 22.07 3.87 13.25
CA GLU A 306 21.78 5.12 12.55
C GLU A 306 20.79 4.88 11.39
N ASP A 307 20.98 3.81 10.60
CA ASP A 307 20.06 3.46 9.52
C ASP A 307 18.67 3.05 10.04
N LEU A 308 18.60 2.36 11.17
CA LEU A 308 17.34 2.05 11.85
C LEU A 308 16.63 3.33 12.34
N MET A 309 17.37 4.30 12.87
CA MET A 309 16.81 5.62 13.21
C MET A 309 16.32 6.37 11.96
N ASN A 310 17.08 6.31 10.87
CA ASN A 310 16.74 6.96 9.61
C ASN A 310 15.62 6.25 8.82
N THR A 311 15.24 5.03 9.21
CA THR A 311 14.10 4.28 8.65
C THR A 311 12.89 4.32 9.59
N ILE A 312 12.99 3.65 10.74
CA ILE A 312 11.91 3.54 11.74
C ILE A 312 11.64 4.90 12.40
N GLY A 313 12.70 5.57 12.86
CA GLY A 313 12.58 6.86 13.55
C GLY A 313 12.04 7.96 12.65
N GLU A 314 12.53 8.06 11.41
CA GLU A 314 12.02 9.02 10.41
C GLU A 314 10.55 8.76 10.07
N SER A 315 10.12 7.50 9.95
CA SER A 315 8.72 7.16 9.70
C SER A 315 7.82 7.61 10.86
N ALA A 316 8.23 7.33 12.10
CA ALA A 316 7.52 7.76 13.30
C ALA A 316 7.47 9.30 13.42
N ALA A 317 8.57 9.98 13.12
CA ALA A 317 8.67 11.45 13.19
C ALA A 317 7.74 12.17 12.21
N GLN A 318 7.42 11.55 11.07
CA GLN A 318 6.45 12.09 10.10
C GLN A 318 4.99 11.77 10.44
N GLY A 319 4.73 10.95 11.47
CA GLY A 319 3.38 10.57 11.88
C GLY A 319 2.81 9.36 11.14
N ALA A 320 3.67 8.47 10.61
CA ALA A 320 3.20 7.18 10.11
C ALA A 320 2.43 6.44 11.20
N ALA A 321 1.40 5.68 10.83
CA ALA A 321 0.61 4.91 11.79
C ALA A 321 1.39 3.70 12.34
N GLY A 322 2.45 3.31 11.66
CA GLY A 322 3.32 2.22 12.06
C GLY A 322 4.37 1.90 11.02
N ILE A 323 5.04 0.77 11.20
CA ILE A 323 6.04 0.23 10.30
C ILE A 323 5.91 -1.28 10.22
N VAL A 324 6.03 -1.81 9.01
CA VAL A 324 6.06 -3.26 8.76
C VAL A 324 7.50 -3.67 8.50
N LEU A 325 8.08 -4.47 9.40
CA LEU A 325 9.38 -5.10 9.20
C LEU A 325 9.19 -6.42 8.47
N TRP A 326 9.74 -6.52 7.27
CA TRP A 326 9.61 -7.68 6.39
C TRP A 326 10.98 -8.32 6.10
N GLY A 327 10.99 -9.62 5.78
CA GLY A 327 12.21 -10.41 5.55
C GLY A 327 11.93 -11.90 5.49
#